data_AF-A0A8H4B564-F1
#
_entry.id   AF-A0A8H4B564-F1
#
_cell.length_a   1.000
_cell.length_b   1.000
_cell.length_c   1.000
_cell.angle_alpha   90.00
_cell.angle_beta   90.00
_cell.angle_gamma   90.00
#
_symmetry.space_group_name_H-M   'P 1'
#
loop_
_entity.id
_entity.type
_entity.pdbx_description
1 polymer ?
#
loop_
_entity_poly.entity_id
_entity_poly.type
_entity_poly.pdbx_seq_one_letter_code
_entity_poly.pdbx_strand_id
1 'polypeptide(L)'
;MSDKLEERLRALKICYDKGYITKSEYDYYRNQELENWSKEHGKQKSFWRRMWDKACYYFEKALEKLIDIVLGAIDILLEYAAKSIGIGLGVGLLIGF
;
A
#
# COMPACT_ATOMS: atom_id res chain seq x y z
N MET A 1 14.23 7.64 -20.81
CA MET A 1 15.45 7.30 -20.01
C MET A 1 15.40 5.85 -19.52
N SER A 2 14.81 4.94 -20.31
CA SER A 2 14.82 3.48 -20.10
C SER A 2 15.71 2.75 -21.11
N ASP A 3 16.22 3.45 -22.13
CA ASP A 3 16.76 2.81 -23.34
C ASP A 3 18.20 2.26 -23.16
N LYS A 4 18.98 2.84 -22.24
CA LYS A 4 20.41 2.55 -22.12
C LYS A 4 20.73 1.23 -21.41
N LEU A 5 19.88 0.79 -20.47
CA LEU A 5 20.05 -0.50 -19.79
C LEU A 5 19.65 -1.67 -20.70
N GLU A 6 18.54 -1.50 -21.42
CA GLU A 6 18.01 -2.52 -22.32
C GLU A 6 18.98 -2.79 -23.48
N GLU A 7 19.57 -1.74 -24.06
CA GLU A 7 20.62 -1.88 -25.08
C GLU A 7 21.85 -2.66 -24.57
N ARG A 8 22.31 -2.37 -23.35
CA ARG A 8 23.48 -3.05 -22.75
C ARG A 8 23.21 -4.52 -22.45
N LEU A 9 22.04 -4.84 -21.89
CA LEU A 9 21.62 -6.22 -21.65
C LEU A 9 21.42 -6.98 -22.97
N ARG A 10 20.91 -6.32 -24.01
CA ARG A 10 20.74 -6.90 -25.33
C ARG A 10 22.09 -7.21 -25.99
N ALA A 11 23.07 -6.31 -25.88
CA ALA A 11 24.43 -6.57 -26.34
C ALA A 11 25.08 -7.75 -25.60
N LEU A 12 24.89 -7.82 -24.28
CA LEU A 12 25.37 -8.94 -23.46
C LEU A 12 24.78 -10.28 -23.90
N LYS A 13 23.47 -10.29 -24.17
CA LYS A 13 22.75 -11.48 -24.66
C LYS A 13 23.24 -11.91 -26.02
N ILE A 14 23.49 -10.97 -26.94
CA ILE A 14 24.07 -11.27 -28.26
C ILE A 14 25.46 -11.89 -28.12
N CYS A 15 26.29 -11.41 -27.19
CA CYS A 15 27.62 -11.99 -26.94
C CYS A 15 27.53 -13.43 -26.40
N TYR A 16 26.56 -13.71 -25.54
CA TYR A 16 26.29 -15.06 -25.06
C TYR A 16 25.76 -15.98 -26.16
N ASP A 17 24.77 -15.52 -26.93
CA ASP A 17 24.15 -16.28 -28.02
C ASP A 17 25.18 -16.62 -29.13
N LYS A 18 26.19 -15.76 -29.32
CA LYS A 18 27.32 -16.01 -30.24
C LYS A 18 28.44 -16.86 -29.64
N GLY A 19 28.35 -17.23 -28.36
CA GLY A 19 29.34 -18.06 -27.67
C GLY A 19 30.65 -17.35 -27.32
N TYR A 20 30.67 -16.01 -27.34
CA TYR A 20 31.88 -15.24 -26.96
C TYR A 20 32.15 -15.24 -25.45
N ILE A 21 31.11 -15.47 -24.66
CA ILE A 21 31.18 -15.50 -23.20
C ILE A 21 30.50 -16.76 -22.66
N THR A 22 31.03 -17.27 -21.55
CA THR A 22 30.44 -18.39 -20.84
C THR A 22 29.18 -17.95 -20.11
N LYS A 23 28.33 -18.92 -19.74
CA LYS A 23 27.11 -18.64 -18.95
C LYS A 23 27.42 -17.94 -17.62
N SER A 24 28.51 -18.33 -16.96
CA SER A 24 28.97 -17.72 -15.71
C SER A 24 29.36 -16.25 -15.89
N GLU A 25 30.06 -15.93 -16.98
CA GLU A 25 30.44 -14.55 -17.28
C GLU A 25 29.23 -13.71 -17.66
N TYR A 26 28.31 -14.26 -18.46
CA TYR A 26 27.04 -13.60 -18.78
C TYR A 26 26.23 -13.28 -17.51
N ASP A 27 26.05 -14.24 -16.61
CA ASP A 27 25.31 -14.04 -15.37
C ASP A 27 26.00 -13.02 -14.45
N TYR A 28 27.34 -13.06 -14.37
CA TYR A 28 28.13 -12.09 -13.60
C TYR A 28 27.91 -10.66 -14.13
N TYR A 29 28.15 -10.43 -15.42
CA TYR A 29 28.03 -9.10 -16.02
C TYR A 29 26.58 -8.59 -16.05
N ARG A 30 25.60 -9.47 -16.27
CA ARG A 30 24.18 -9.12 -16.22
C ARG A 30 23.79 -8.64 -14.82
N ASN A 31 24.19 -9.36 -13.78
CA ASN A 31 23.86 -8.99 -12.41
C ASN A 31 24.55 -7.69 -12.00
N GLN A 32 25.81 -7.48 -12.42
CA GLN A 32 26.54 -6.24 -12.17
C GLN A 32 25.84 -5.03 -12.81
N GLU A 33 25.37 -5.16 -14.05
CA GLU A 33 24.68 -4.06 -14.75
C GLU A 33 23.32 -3.74 -14.13
N LEU A 34 22.58 -4.77 -13.69
CA LEU A 34 21.33 -4.61 -12.95
C LEU A 34 21.55 -3.97 -11.56
N GLU A 35 22.63 -4.30 -10.89
CA GLU A 35 22.98 -3.73 -9.58
C GLU A 35 23.39 -2.27 -9.69
N ASN A 36 24.18 -1.93 -10.73
CA ASN A 36 24.55 -0.54 -11.05
C ASN A 36 23.31 0.30 -11.40
N TRP A 37 22.41 -0.24 -12.23
CA TRP A 37 21.14 0.42 -12.53
C TRP A 37 20.29 0.61 -11.26
N SER A 38 20.21 -0.42 -10.40
CA SER A 38 19.50 -0.34 -9.13
C SER A 38 20.11 0.71 -8.19
N LYS A 39 21.43 0.87 -8.17
CA LYS A 39 22.13 1.91 -7.39
C LYS A 39 21.88 3.32 -7.94
N GLU A 40 21.92 3.50 -9.25
CA GLU A 40 21.61 4.79 -9.90
C GLU A 40 20.14 5.20 -9.69
N HIS A 41 19.20 4.26 -9.80
CA HIS A 41 17.78 4.49 -9.55
C HIS A 41 17.39 4.38 -8.07
N GLY A 42 18.32 4.03 -7.17
CA GLY A 42 18.11 3.98 -5.72
C GLY A 42 17.71 5.33 -5.13
N LYS A 43 18.19 6.43 -5.72
CA LYS A 43 17.72 7.79 -5.37
C LYS A 43 16.25 8.01 -5.70
N GLN A 44 15.76 7.44 -6.80
CA GLN A 44 14.35 7.48 -7.20
C GLN A 44 13.48 6.61 -6.29
N LYS A 45 14.00 5.47 -5.81
CA LYS A 45 13.37 4.65 -4.75
C LYS A 45 13.14 5.44 -3.45
N SER A 46 14.04 6.34 -3.08
CA SER A 46 13.87 7.21 -1.90
C SER A 46 12.70 8.20 -2.03
N PHE A 47 12.40 8.65 -3.25
CA PHE A 47 11.29 9.55 -3.52
C PHE A 47 9.98 8.80 -3.47
N TRP A 48 9.88 7.68 -4.18
CA TRP A 48 8.68 6.85 -4.18
C TRP A 48 8.37 6.24 -2.82
N ARG A 49 9.40 5.83 -2.06
CA ARG A 49 9.23 5.37 -0.69
C ARG A 49 8.67 6.46 0.23
N ARG A 50 9.18 7.69 0.13
CA ARG A 50 8.63 8.85 0.87
C ARG A 50 7.19 9.19 0.45
N MET A 51 6.87 9.06 -0.84
CA MET A 51 5.51 9.26 -1.34
C MET A 51 4.56 8.16 -0.86
N TRP A 52 5.03 6.91 -0.81
CA TRP A 52 4.29 5.78 -0.27
C TRP A 52 4.02 5.93 1.23
N ASP A 53 5.03 6.31 2.02
CA ASP A 53 4.88 6.58 3.45
C ASP A 53 3.87 7.69 3.71
N LYS A 54 3.89 8.77 2.91
CA LYS A 54 2.87 9.83 2.99
C LYS A 54 1.48 9.32 2.62
N ALA A 55 1.35 8.51 1.57
CA ALA A 55 0.06 7.95 1.16
C ALA A 55 -0.53 7.03 2.25
N CYS A 56 0.28 6.19 2.87
CA CYS A 56 -0.12 5.37 4.02
C CYS A 56 -0.58 6.24 5.20
N TYR A 57 0.16 7.29 5.56
CA TYR A 57 -0.24 8.21 6.64
C TYR A 57 -1.59 8.90 6.37
N TYR A 58 -1.83 9.36 5.14
CA TYR A 58 -3.12 9.96 4.78
C TYR A 58 -4.26 8.94 4.80
N PHE A 59 -3.99 7.70 4.39
CA PHE A 59 -4.97 6.62 4.42
C PHE A 59 -5.33 6.23 5.85
N GLU A 60 -4.35 6.11 6.75
CA GLU A 60 -4.57 5.85 8.18
C GLU A 60 -5.41 6.96 8.81
N LYS A 61 -5.09 8.23 8.54
CA LYS A 61 -5.85 9.37 9.06
C LYS A 61 -7.28 9.44 8.51
N ALA A 62 -7.47 9.02 7.26
CA ALA A 62 -8.81 8.92 6.66
C ALA A 62 -9.62 7.77 7.29
N LEU A 63 -8.98 6.63 7.55
CA LEU A 63 -9.59 5.50 8.24
C LEU A 63 -10.00 5.85 9.68
N GLU A 64 -9.13 6.53 10.42
CA GLU A 64 -9.42 6.98 11.79
C GLU A 64 -10.69 7.86 11.82
N LYS A 65 -10.77 8.82 10.89
CA LYS A 65 -11.94 9.69 10.76
C LYS A 65 -13.22 8.94 10.37
N LEU A 66 -13.11 7.89 9.55
CA LEU A 66 -14.25 7.04 9.20
C LEU A 66 -14.70 6.18 10.38
N ILE A 67 -13.76 5.66 11.17
CA ILE A 67 -14.05 4.90 12.39
C ILE A 67 -14.78 5.79 13.41
N ASP A 68 -14.33 7.03 13.61
CA ASP A 68 -15.00 8.00 14.49
C ASP A 68 -16.45 8.27 14.07
N ILE A 69 -16.70 8.44 12.76
CA ILE A 69 -18.06 8.66 12.24
C ILE A 69 -18.94 7.44 12.50
N VAL A 70 -18.41 6.23 12.27
CA VAL A 70 -19.16 4.98 12.49
C VAL A 70 -19.46 4.79 13.98
N LEU A 71 -18.49 5.00 14.86
CA LEU A 71 -18.68 4.89 16.31
C LEU A 71 -19.71 5.91 16.80
N GLY A 72 -19.64 7.17 16.37
CA GLY A 72 -20.64 8.18 16.74
C GLY A 72 -22.05 7.84 16.24
N ALA A 73 -22.18 7.25 15.04
CA ALA A 73 -23.46 6.79 14.54
C ALA A 73 -24.03 5.62 15.36
N ILE A 74 -23.17 4.70 15.79
CA ILE A 74 -23.55 3.59 16.67
C ILE A 74 -24.01 4.13 18.03
N ASP A 75 -23.29 5.07 18.64
CA ASP A 75 -23.66 5.68 19.93
C ASP A 75 -25.04 6.35 19.87
N ILE A 76 -25.33 7.09 18.79
CA ILE A 76 -26.65 7.73 18.58
C ILE A 76 -27.77 6.68 18.46
N LEU A 77 -27.52 5.58 17.73
CA LEU A 77 -28.48 4.49 17.59
C LEU A 77 -28.71 3.75 18.91
N LEU A 78 -27.65 3.57 19.71
CA LEU A 78 -27.70 2.95 21.04
C LEU A 78 -28.47 3.82 22.02
N GLU A 79 -28.27 5.14 21.98
CA GLU A 79 -29.02 6.10 22.79
C GLU A 79 -30.52 6.11 22.43
N TYR A 80 -30.85 6.04 21.13
CA TYR A 80 -32.23 5.94 20.66
C TYR A 80 -32.90 4.63 21.09
N ALA A 81 -32.18 3.50 21.02
CA ALA A 81 -32.66 2.21 21.47
C ALA A 81 -32.87 2.19 23.00
N ALA A 82 -31.96 2.80 23.77
CA ALA A 82 -32.12 2.93 25.22
C ALA A 82 -33.34 3.79 25.59
N LYS A 83 -33.56 4.90 24.87
CA LYS A 83 -34.75 5.77 25.04
C LYS A 83 -36.05 5.07 24.68
N SER A 84 -36.08 4.26 23.60
CA SER A 84 -37.30 3.54 23.20
C SER A 84 -37.69 2.43 24.17
N ILE A 85 -36.71 1.72 24.74
CA ILE A 85 -36.93 0.72 25.81
C ILE A 85 -37.43 1.38 27.10
N GLY A 86 -36.90 2.55 27.46
CA GLY A 86 -37.36 3.32 28.63
C GLY A 86 -38.82 3.79 28.50
N ILE A 87 -39.24 4.19 27.30
CA ILE A 87 -40.64 4.56 27.02
C ILE A 87 -41.55 3.32 27.02
N GLY A 88 -41.10 2.19 26.46
CA GLY A 88 -41.84 0.93 26.45
C GLY A 88 -42.10 0.36 27.85
N LEU A 89 -41.12 0.45 28.75
CA LEU A 89 -41.28 0.07 30.16
C LEU A 89 -42.15 1.06 30.95
N GLY A 90 -42.06 2.36 30.66
CA GLY A 90 -42.88 3.40 31.33
C GLY A 90 -44.37 3.35 30.99
N VAL A 91 -44.72 3.04 29.73
CA VAL A 91 -46.13 2.93 29.30
C VAL A 91 -46.72 1.56 29.63
N GLY A 92 -45.93 0.49 29.61
CA GLY A 92 -46.36 -0.86 30.03
C GLY A 92 -46.71 -0.97 31.51
N LEU A 93 -46.06 -0.19 32.38
CA LEU A 93 -46.34 -0.16 33.82
C LEU A 93 -47.58 0.69 34.20
N LEU A 94 -48.01 1.62 33.35
CA LEU A 94 -49.17 2.49 33.61
C LEU A 94 -50.50 1.93 33.08
N ILE A 95 -50.49 0.98 32.14
CA ILE A 95 -51.71 0.37 31.57
C ILE A 95 -52.05 -0.97 32.28
N GLY A 96 -51.19 -1.44 33.19
CA GLY A 96 -51.32 -2.73 33.88
C GLY A 96 -51.74 -2.68 35.36
N PHE A 97 -52.36 -1.59 35.83
CA PHE A 97 -52.92 -1.49 37.19
C PHE A 97 -54.36 -0.97 37.17
#